data_AF-A0A1G2BTA1-F1
#
_entry.id   AF-A0A1G2BTA1-F1
#
_cell.length_a   1.000
_cell.length_b   1.000
_cell.length_c   1.000
_cell.angle_alpha   90.00
_cell.angle_beta   90.00
_cell.angle_gamma   90.00
#
_symmetry.space_group_name_H-M   'P 1'
#
loop_
_entity.id
_entity.type
_entity.pdbx_description
1 polymer ?
#
loop_
_entity_poly.entity_id
_entity_poly.type
_entity_poly.pdbx_seq_one_letter_code
_entity_poly.pdbx_strand_id
1 'polypeptide(L)'
;MLQTGVLLIGTLFAWWTVVQDYLRFFNYEGTIFKVQDCIFPNPVTTPCFWGAWAFLIAFVWAVRIQRNASLPKASQRNLVLFLIAGTLFAWFNNVRDLISFYGASGASVVGCSGQLVTNPYTTPCFIGATLFLLSLVVGIVTYRSMRGATERITPPSSSVRSF
;
A
#
# COMPACT_ATOMS: atom_id res chain seq x y z
N MET A 1 -5.48 -16.14 -5.03
CA MET A 1 -4.99 -16.74 -3.77
C MET A 1 -3.67 -16.12 -3.32
N LEU A 2 -2.59 -16.13 -4.13
CA LEU A 2 -1.33 -15.46 -3.75
C LEU A 2 -1.51 -13.95 -3.50
N GLN A 3 -2.19 -13.25 -4.40
CA GLN A 3 -2.45 -11.80 -4.27
C GLN A 3 -3.23 -11.44 -3.00
N THR A 4 -4.27 -12.21 -2.66
CA THR A 4 -5.07 -11.99 -1.45
C THR A 4 -4.29 -12.28 -0.17
N GLY A 5 -3.39 -13.28 -0.18
CA GLY A 5 -2.49 -13.55 0.95
C GLY A 5 -1.51 -12.42 1.23
N VAL A 6 -0.85 -11.88 0.20
CA VAL A 6 0.10 -10.75 0.35
C VAL A 6 -0.61 -9.50 0.87
N LEU A 7 -1.80 -9.19 0.33
CA LEU A 7 -2.60 -8.05 0.79
C LEU A 7 -3.12 -8.22 2.23
N LEU A 8 -3.44 -9.45 2.64
CA LEU A 8 -3.83 -9.73 4.02
C LEU A 8 -2.68 -9.45 4.99
N ILE A 9 -1.48 -9.95 4.68
CA ILE A 9 -0.27 -9.70 5.49
C ILE A 9 0.02 -8.20 5.56
N GLY A 10 -0.05 -7.50 4.43
CA GLY A 10 0.13 -6.05 4.37
C GLY A 10 -0.90 -5.29 5.21
N THR A 11 -2.15 -5.72 5.17
CA THR A 11 -3.23 -5.13 5.98
C THR A 11 -2.96 -5.34 7.47
N LEU A 12 -2.67 -6.57 7.91
CA LEU A 12 -2.38 -6.86 9.32
C LEU A 12 -1.19 -6.05 9.84
N PHE A 13 -0.10 -5.97 9.07
CA PHE A 13 1.08 -5.19 9.43
C PHE A 13 0.78 -3.69 9.54
N ALA A 14 0.07 -3.12 8.55
CA ALA A 14 -0.25 -1.70 8.54
C ALA A 14 -1.16 -1.32 9.72
N TRP A 15 -2.20 -2.12 9.99
CA TRP A 15 -3.09 -1.88 11.12
C TRP A 15 -2.40 -2.09 12.47
N TRP A 16 -1.51 -3.07 12.59
CA TRP A 16 -0.69 -3.24 13.80
C TRP A 16 0.15 -1.99 14.08
N THR A 17 0.79 -1.44 13.04
CA THR A 17 1.60 -0.21 13.15
C THR A 17 0.74 0.97 13.58
N VAL A 18 -0.41 1.18 12.94
CA VAL A 18 -1.34 2.26 13.30
C VAL A 18 -1.81 2.15 14.75
N VAL A 19 -2.09 0.94 15.23
CA VAL A 19 -2.46 0.71 16.63
C VAL A 19 -1.32 1.06 17.58
N GLN A 20 -0.08 0.69 17.26
CA GLN A 20 1.09 1.06 18.08
C GLN A 20 1.29 2.59 18.12
N ASP A 21 1.15 3.27 16.98
CA ASP A 21 1.24 4.73 16.90
C ASP A 21 0.11 5.41 17.69
N TYR A 22 -1.12 4.87 17.59
CA TYR A 22 -2.27 5.33 18.36
C TYR A 22 -2.06 5.16 19.87
N LEU A 23 -1.60 3.99 20.31
CA LEU A 23 -1.32 3.71 21.72
C LEU A 23 -0.25 4.64 22.28
N ARG A 24 0.79 4.95 21.50
CA ARG A 24 1.81 5.93 21.91
C ARG A 24 1.20 7.32 22.07
N PHE A 25 0.47 7.80 21.07
CA PHE A 25 -0.18 9.10 21.14
C PHE A 25 -1.12 9.20 22.35
N PHE A 26 -1.94 8.17 22.59
CA PHE A 26 -2.88 8.13 23.72
C PHE A 26 -2.17 8.12 25.08
N ASN A 27 -1.05 7.41 25.22
CA ASN A 27 -0.27 7.37 26.46
C ASN A 27 0.43 8.71 26.78
N TYR A 28 0.79 9.52 25.77
CA TYR A 28 1.47 10.81 25.97
C TYR A 28 0.50 11.99 26.12
N GLU A 29 -0.54 12.08 25.28
CA GLU A 29 -1.41 13.27 25.21
C GLU A 29 -2.76 13.08 25.93
N GLY A 30 -3.14 11.84 26.31
CA GLY A 30 -4.34 11.52 27.10
C GLY A 30 -5.69 11.88 26.45
N THR A 31 -5.69 12.47 25.25
CA THR A 31 -6.87 12.96 24.53
C THR A 31 -6.78 12.64 23.05
N ILE A 32 -7.91 12.24 22.44
CA ILE A 32 -7.96 11.74 21.05
C ILE A 32 -8.11 12.89 20.02
N PHE A 33 -8.63 14.04 20.47
CA PHE A 33 -9.05 15.15 19.61
C PHE A 33 -8.06 16.32 19.55
N LYS A 34 -6.85 16.17 20.09
CA LYS A 34 -5.82 17.20 19.98
C LYS A 34 -5.12 17.06 18.63
N VAL A 35 -5.22 18.11 17.80
CA VAL A 35 -4.71 18.12 16.42
C VAL A 35 -3.60 19.17 16.23
N GLN A 36 -3.41 20.08 17.19
CA GLN A 36 -2.41 21.18 17.16
C GLN A 36 -1.53 21.14 18.43
N ASP A 37 -0.28 21.60 18.31
CA ASP A 37 0.74 21.66 19.38
C ASP A 37 0.97 20.36 20.15
N CYS A 38 1.27 19.27 19.42
CA CYS A 38 1.60 17.96 19.99
C CYS A 38 3.06 17.59 19.70
N ILE A 39 3.74 17.01 20.68
CA ILE A 39 5.12 16.48 20.52
C ILE A 39 5.11 15.29 19.54
N PHE A 40 4.01 14.54 19.51
CA PHE A 40 3.77 13.46 18.56
C PHE A 40 2.62 13.83 17.61
N PRO A 41 2.78 13.64 16.28
CA PRO A 41 1.73 13.95 15.33
C PRO A 41 0.50 13.05 15.55
N ASN A 42 -0.69 13.61 15.35
CA ASN A 42 -1.94 12.87 15.47
C ASN A 42 -1.95 11.69 14.47
N PRO A 43 -2.21 10.45 14.91
CA PRO A 43 -2.14 9.26 14.05
C PRO A 43 -3.02 9.36 12.79
N VAL A 44 -4.13 10.11 12.84
CA VAL A 44 -5.06 10.26 11.71
C VAL A 44 -4.49 11.14 10.58
N THR A 45 -3.50 11.99 10.87
CA THR A 45 -2.81 12.80 9.86
C THR A 45 -1.52 12.15 9.34
N THR A 46 -1.12 11.01 9.91
CA THR A 46 0.08 10.30 9.48
C THR A 46 -0.12 9.58 8.15
N PRO A 47 0.91 9.52 7.28
CA PRO A 47 0.82 8.77 6.03
C PRO A 47 0.64 7.26 6.25
N CYS A 48 1.05 6.72 7.41
CA CYS A 48 0.83 5.33 7.79
C CYS A 48 -0.66 4.97 7.93
N PHE A 49 -1.48 5.88 8.49
CA PHE A 49 -2.92 5.67 8.62
C PHE A 49 -3.61 5.57 7.26
N TRP A 50 -3.29 6.48 6.35
CA TRP A 50 -3.80 6.44 4.97
C TRP A 50 -3.31 5.21 4.19
N GLY A 51 -2.07 4.79 4.43
CA GLY A 51 -1.53 3.54 3.90
C GLY A 51 -2.29 2.30 4.37
N ALA A 52 -2.69 2.23 5.64
CA ALA A 52 -3.46 1.11 6.19
C ALA A 52 -4.85 1.00 5.55
N TRP A 53 -5.53 2.13 5.35
CA TRP A 53 -6.79 2.18 4.62
C TRP A 53 -6.63 1.74 3.17
N ALA A 54 -5.57 2.18 2.49
CA ALA A 54 -5.29 1.76 1.13
C ALA A 54 -5.07 0.24 1.02
N PHE A 55 -4.33 -0.38 1.95
CA PHE A 55 -4.19 -1.84 2.01
C PHE A 55 -5.52 -2.56 2.21
N LEU A 56 -6.35 -2.08 3.13
CA LEU A 56 -7.67 -2.66 3.40
C LEU A 56 -8.59 -2.60 2.18
N ILE A 57 -8.64 -1.44 1.51
CA ILE A 57 -9.42 -1.25 0.28
C ILE A 57 -8.92 -2.21 -0.80
N ALA A 58 -7.60 -2.29 -1.01
CA ALA A 58 -7.01 -3.20 -1.99
C ALA A 58 -7.32 -4.67 -1.67
N PHE A 59 -7.27 -5.07 -0.40
CA PHE A 59 -7.60 -6.41 0.06
C PHE A 59 -9.06 -6.76 -0.21
N VAL A 60 -10.01 -5.90 0.21
CA VAL A 60 -11.44 -6.10 -0.03
C VAL A 60 -11.72 -6.19 -1.54
N TRP A 61 -11.07 -5.35 -2.34
CA TRP A 61 -11.23 -5.37 -3.79
C TRP A 61 -10.69 -6.66 -4.41
N ALA A 62 -9.52 -7.13 -3.98
CA ALA A 62 -8.95 -8.40 -4.41
C ALA A 62 -9.84 -9.59 -4.06
N VAL A 63 -10.44 -9.60 -2.85
CA VAL A 63 -11.40 -10.62 -2.43
C VAL A 63 -12.67 -10.58 -3.29
N ARG A 64 -13.19 -9.40 -3.62
CA ARG A 64 -14.35 -9.25 -4.51
C ARG A 64 -14.08 -9.80 -5.91
N ILE A 65 -12.91 -9.52 -6.50
CA ILE A 65 -12.50 -10.08 -7.79
C ILE A 65 -12.44 -11.61 -7.72
N GLN A 66 -11.94 -12.16 -6.61
CA GLN A 66 -11.85 -13.61 -6.45
C GLN A 66 -13.22 -14.29 -6.26
N ARG A 67 -14.16 -13.64 -5.57
CA ARG A 67 -15.51 -14.19 -5.35
C ARG A 67 -16.41 -14.09 -6.58
N ASN A 68 -16.27 -13.03 -7.37
CA ASN A 68 -17.11 -12.78 -8.53
C ASN A 68 -16.30 -12.97 -9.81
N ALA A 69 -16.25 -14.20 -10.32
CA ALA A 69 -15.58 -14.54 -11.59
C ALA A 69 -16.17 -13.82 -12.82
N SER A 70 -17.37 -13.23 -12.68
CA SER A 70 -18.03 -12.39 -13.68
C SER A 70 -17.50 -10.96 -13.74
N LEU A 71 -16.61 -10.54 -12.82
CA LEU A 71 -16.04 -9.21 -12.86
C LEU A 71 -15.14 -9.04 -14.09
N PRO A 72 -15.31 -7.94 -14.85
CA PRO A 72 -14.54 -7.71 -16.05
C PRO A 72 -13.05 -7.55 -15.73
N LYS A 73 -12.18 -7.92 -16.68
CA LYS A 73 -10.71 -7.73 -16.61
C LYS A 73 -10.31 -6.28 -16.30
N ALA A 74 -11.19 -5.32 -16.62
CA ALA A 74 -11.06 -3.92 -16.24
C ALA A 74 -10.95 -3.70 -14.72
N SER A 75 -11.62 -4.52 -13.90
CA SER A 75 -11.53 -4.42 -12.43
C SER A 75 -10.13 -4.78 -11.92
N GLN A 76 -9.46 -5.77 -12.52
CA GLN A 76 -8.06 -6.07 -12.16
C GLN A 76 -7.13 -4.95 -12.59
N ARG A 77 -7.36 -4.34 -13.77
CA ARG A 77 -6.58 -3.18 -14.21
C ARG A 77 -6.70 -2.02 -13.22
N ASN A 78 -7.91 -1.73 -12.76
CA ASN A 78 -8.14 -0.67 -11.76
C ASN A 78 -7.46 -0.98 -10.43
N LEU A 79 -7.48 -2.25 -9.99
CA LEU A 79 -6.74 -2.68 -8.80
C LEU A 79 -5.23 -2.48 -8.96
N VAL A 80 -4.65 -2.81 -10.12
CA VAL A 80 -3.23 -2.58 -10.39
C VAL A 80 -2.92 -1.08 -10.39
N LEU A 81 -3.75 -0.24 -11.02
CA LEU A 81 -3.58 1.21 -10.99
C LEU A 81 -3.63 1.78 -9.56
N PHE A 82 -4.55 1.28 -8.75
CA PHE A 82 -4.65 1.63 -7.33
C PHE A 82 -3.37 1.24 -6.56
N LEU A 83 -2.84 0.04 -6.80
CA LEU A 83 -1.58 -0.42 -6.20
C LEU A 83 -0.38 0.40 -6.68
N ILE A 84 -0.35 0.86 -7.93
CA ILE A 84 0.68 1.80 -8.43
C ILE A 84 0.62 3.10 -7.65
N ALA A 85 -0.56 3.71 -7.53
CA ALA A 85 -0.74 4.96 -6.79
C ALA A 85 -0.32 4.81 -5.32
N GLY A 86 -0.73 3.72 -4.66
CA GLY A 86 -0.32 3.41 -3.28
C GLY A 86 1.19 3.19 -3.12
N THR A 87 1.81 2.52 -4.09
CA THR A 87 3.28 2.31 -4.10
C THR A 87 4.02 3.63 -4.24
N LEU A 88 3.61 4.49 -5.17
CA LEU A 88 4.22 5.81 -5.35
C LEU A 88 4.06 6.67 -4.09
N PHE A 89 2.88 6.68 -3.49
CA PHE A 89 2.62 7.40 -2.25
C PHE A 89 3.51 6.90 -1.11
N ALA A 90 3.60 5.58 -0.90
CA ALA A 90 4.42 5.00 0.16
C ALA A 90 5.91 5.27 -0.04
N TRP A 91 6.42 5.10 -1.26
CA TRP A 91 7.82 5.38 -1.58
C TRP A 91 8.16 6.87 -1.50
N PHE A 92 7.26 7.77 -1.90
CA PHE A 92 7.46 9.21 -1.78
C PHE A 92 7.64 9.64 -0.32
N ASN A 93 6.77 9.17 0.57
CA ASN A 93 6.88 9.46 2.01
C ASN A 93 8.15 8.82 2.62
N ASN A 94 8.48 7.58 2.22
CA ASN A 94 9.71 6.93 2.68
C ASN A 94 10.99 7.66 2.22
N VAL A 95 11.04 8.15 0.97
CA VAL A 95 12.17 8.92 0.45
C VAL A 95 12.28 10.27 1.15
N ARG A 96 11.16 10.92 1.46
CA ARG A 96 11.15 12.16 2.24
C ARG A 96 11.79 11.95 3.62
N ASP A 97 11.42 10.88 4.32
CA ASP A 97 12.01 10.51 5.61
C ASP A 97 13.51 10.23 5.47
N LEU A 98 13.90 9.52 4.40
CA LEU A 98 15.30 9.19 4.12
C LEU A 98 16.15 10.44 3.89
N ILE A 99 15.65 11.40 3.10
CA ILE A 99 16.31 12.70 2.86
C ILE A 99 16.46 13.46 4.17
N SER A 100 15.41 13.49 5.01
CA SER A 100 15.47 14.16 6.31
C SER A 100 16.50 13.51 7.23
N PHE A 101 16.58 12.18 7.26
CA PHE A 101 17.55 11.43 8.06
C PHE A 101 19.00 11.70 7.63
N TYR A 102 19.29 11.67 6.33
CA TYR A 102 20.64 11.96 5.83
C TYR A 102 21.01 13.45 5.92
N GLY A 103 20.03 14.36 5.78
CA GLY A 103 20.23 15.80 5.92
C GLY A 103 20.48 16.26 7.37
N ALA A 104 20.02 15.49 8.36
CA ALA A 104 20.13 15.86 9.78
C ALA A 104 21.52 15.66 10.39
N SER A 105 22.54 15.24 9.62
CA SER A 105 23.95 15.21 10.05
C SER A 105 24.19 14.52 11.42
N GLY A 106 23.39 13.50 11.76
CA GLY A 106 23.48 12.78 13.05
C GLY A 106 22.52 13.25 14.16
N ALA A 107 21.65 14.23 13.92
CA ALA A 107 20.58 14.60 14.83
C ALA A 107 19.38 13.64 14.73
N SER A 108 18.69 13.42 15.85
CA SER A 108 17.48 12.60 15.94
C SER A 108 16.34 13.19 15.11
N VAL A 109 15.99 12.55 14.00
CA VAL A 109 14.84 12.95 13.16
C VAL A 109 13.61 12.14 13.53
N VAL A 110 12.48 12.83 13.69
CA VAL A 110 11.16 12.23 13.85
C VAL A 110 10.67 11.76 12.47
N GLY A 111 10.47 10.45 12.30
CA GLY A 111 9.95 9.86 11.06
C GLY A 111 8.43 9.98 10.93
N CYS A 112 7.87 9.48 9.83
CA CYS A 112 6.43 9.54 9.50
C CYS A 112 5.45 8.94 10.53
N SER A 113 5.93 8.13 11.48
CA SER A 113 5.14 7.51 12.57
C SER A 113 5.42 8.18 13.94
N GLY A 114 6.07 9.35 13.94
CA GLY A 114 6.42 10.06 15.16
C GLY A 114 7.56 9.41 15.94
N GLN A 115 8.26 8.43 15.36
CA GLN A 115 9.36 7.70 16.00
C GLN A 115 10.71 8.30 15.64
N LEU A 116 11.67 8.26 16.58
CA LEU A 116 13.06 8.55 16.27
C LEU A 116 13.58 7.50 15.28
N VAL A 117 14.04 7.96 14.13
CA VAL A 117 14.65 7.10 13.12
C VAL A 117 16.08 6.78 13.57
N THR A 118 16.32 5.56 14.06
CA THR A 118 17.68 5.05 14.34
C THR A 118 18.26 4.29 13.14
N ASN A 119 17.39 3.66 12.34
CA ASN A 119 17.73 3.00 11.10
C ASN A 119 16.59 3.18 10.07
N PRO A 120 16.85 3.74 8.88
CA PRO A 120 15.80 3.99 7.88
C PRO A 120 15.15 2.71 7.32
N TYR A 121 15.85 1.57 7.34
CA TYR A 121 15.35 0.30 6.75
C TYR A 121 14.42 -0.48 7.67
N THR A 122 14.40 -0.19 8.97
CA THR A 122 13.50 -0.83 9.94
C THR A 122 12.27 0.02 10.22
N THR A 123 12.07 1.09 9.46
CA THR A 123 10.93 1.99 9.65
C THR A 123 9.64 1.36 9.14
N PRO A 124 8.50 1.66 9.78
CA PRO A 124 7.20 1.20 9.30
C PRO A 124 6.87 1.70 7.89
N CYS A 125 7.35 2.88 7.50
CA CYS A 125 7.23 3.41 6.13
C CYS A 125 7.96 2.54 5.10
N PHE A 126 9.19 2.13 5.38
CA PHE A 126 9.95 1.25 4.48
C PHE A 126 9.28 -0.12 4.33
N ILE A 127 8.85 -0.73 5.45
CA ILE A 127 8.17 -2.02 5.42
C ILE A 127 6.83 -1.89 4.68
N GLY A 128 6.06 -0.83 4.92
CA GLY A 128 4.82 -0.55 4.18
C GLY A 128 5.05 -0.37 2.67
N ALA A 129 6.08 0.39 2.29
CA ALA A 129 6.43 0.64 0.88
C ALA A 129 6.87 -0.63 0.14
N THR A 130 7.63 -1.51 0.81
CA THR A 130 8.04 -2.79 0.24
C THR A 130 6.86 -3.76 0.10
N LEU A 131 5.94 -3.79 1.06
CA LEU A 131 4.71 -4.60 0.98
C LEU A 131 3.78 -4.11 -0.15
N PHE A 132 3.68 -2.80 -0.37
CA PHE A 132 2.92 -2.23 -1.50
C PHE A 132 3.54 -2.62 -2.83
N LEU A 133 4.87 -2.53 -2.93
CA LEU A 133 5.61 -2.94 -4.12
C LEU A 133 5.43 -4.44 -4.42
N LEU A 134 5.55 -5.30 -3.40
CA LEU A 134 5.30 -6.73 -3.53
C LEU A 134 3.87 -7.03 -4.00
N SER A 135 2.88 -6.35 -3.41
CA SER A 135 1.47 -6.46 -3.80
C SER A 135 1.25 -6.03 -5.26
N LEU A 136 1.92 -4.97 -5.69
CA LEU A 136 1.89 -4.48 -7.07
C LEU A 136 2.50 -5.50 -8.04
N VAL A 137 3.68 -6.06 -7.73
CA VAL A 137 4.33 -7.07 -8.57
C VAL A 137 3.43 -8.29 -8.75
N VAL A 138 2.87 -8.81 -7.66
CA VAL A 138 1.93 -9.95 -7.72
C VAL A 138 0.66 -9.59 -8.50
N GLY A 139 0.14 -8.38 -8.33
CA GLY A 139 -1.01 -7.85 -9.08
C GLY A 139 -0.75 -7.77 -10.59
N ILE A 140 0.43 -7.29 -11.00
CA ILE A 140 0.87 -7.22 -12.40
C ILE A 140 1.00 -8.62 -12.99
N VAL A 141 1.66 -9.55 -12.28
CA VAL A 141 1.82 -10.95 -12.73
C VAL A 141 0.46 -11.60 -12.95
N THR A 142 -0.46 -11.42 -12.00
CA THR A 142 -1.84 -11.93 -12.07
C THR A 142 -2.60 -11.32 -13.26
N TYR A 143 -2.46 -10.02 -13.48
CA TYR A 143 -3.08 -9.33 -14.62
C TYR A 143 -2.52 -9.82 -15.97
N ARG A 144 -1.20 -9.99 -16.10
CA ARG A 144 -0.57 -10.51 -17.32
C ARG A 144 -0.99 -11.95 -17.62
N SER A 145 -1.07 -12.80 -16.59
CA SER A 145 -1.56 -14.18 -16.72
C SER A 145 -2.99 -14.21 -17.31
N MET A 146 -3.88 -13.33 -16.86
CA MET A 146 -5.24 -13.22 -17.40
C MET A 146 -5.32 -12.68 -18.83
N ARG A 147 -4.40 -11.78 -19.25
CA ARG A 147 -4.33 -11.33 -20.65
C ARG A 147 -3.87 -12.47 -21.58
N GLY A 148 -2.84 -13.21 -21.20
CA GLY A 148 -2.32 -14.34 -21.99
C GLY A 148 -3.29 -15.53 -22.11
N ALA A 149 -4.23 -15.67 -21.18
CA ALA A 149 -5.33 -16.63 -21.30
C ALA A 149 -6.42 -16.17 -22.29
N THR A 150 -6.56 -14.85 -22.49
CA THR A 150 -7.56 -14.27 -23.40
C THR A 150 -7.16 -14.43 -24.86
N GLU A 151 -5.90 -14.19 -25.19
CA GLU A 151 -5.39 -14.28 -26.56
C GLU A 151 -5.44 -15.71 -27.12
N ARG A 152 -5.43 -16.73 -26.24
CA ARG A 152 -5.55 -18.14 -26.65
C ARG A 152 -6.97 -18.59 -27.03
N ILE A 153 -8.00 -17.82 -26.68
CA ILE A 153 -9.41 -18.21 -26.89
C ILE A 153 -10.01 -17.53 -28.13
N THR A 154 -9.43 -16.43 -28.60
CA THR A 154 -9.79 -15.85 -29.89
C THR A 154 -9.07 -16.59 -31.01
N PRO A 155 -9.74 -17.44 -31.81
CA PRO A 155 -9.16 -17.87 -33.08
C PRO A 155 -8.88 -16.62 -33.93
N PRO A 156 -7.82 -16.62 -34.76
CA PRO A 156 -7.63 -15.56 -35.74
C PRO A 156 -8.92 -15.44 -36.55
N SER A 157 -9.54 -14.26 -36.54
CA SER A 157 -10.67 -13.98 -37.41
C SER A 157 -10.16 -14.16 -38.83
N SER A 158 -10.48 -15.30 -39.44
CA SER A 158 -10.31 -15.52 -40.86
C SER A 158 -11.05 -14.38 -41.56
N SER A 159 -10.28 -13.51 -42.19
CA SER A 159 -10.77 -12.52 -43.13
C SER A 159 -11.57 -13.25 -44.20
N VAL A 160 -12.90 -13.17 -44.11
CA VAL A 160 -13.80 -13.56 -45.19
C VAL A 160 -13.51 -12.58 -46.33
N ARG A 161 -12.68 -13.04 -47.26
CA ARG A 161 -12.38 -12.37 -48.53
C ARG A 161 -13.63 -12.53 -49.39
N SER A 162 -14.52 -11.54 -49.37
CA SER A 162 -15.62 -11.44 -50.34
C SER A 162 -15.05 -11.02 -51.69
N PHE A 163 -15.38 -11.83 -52.70
CA PHE A 163 -15.06 -11.73 -54.11
C PHE A 163 -15.53 -10.41 -54.74
#